data_AF-A0A848WNA3-F1
#
_entry.id   AF-A0A848WNA3-F1
#
_cell.length_a   1.000
_cell.length_b   1.000
_cell.length_c   1.000
_cell.angle_alpha   90.00
_cell.angle_beta   90.00
_cell.angle_gamma   90.00
#
_symmetry.space_group_name_H-M   'P 1'
#
loop_
_entity.id
_entity.type
_entity.pdbx_description
1 polymer ?
#
loop_
_entity_poly.entity_id
_entity_poly.type
_entity_poly.pdbx_seq_one_letter_code
_entity_poly.pdbx_strand_id
1 'polypeptide(L)'
;MSEPEKLRLPAEETYAAELKALRDSDSAPKPKGWALSPQAAVTYLLGGKAGDVEISPKYLGEKRLIETAVATLAKDRALLLLGVPGTAKSWVSEHLAAAVSGDSTMVIQCTAGTDADYYGAMTDLI
;
A
#
# COMPACT_ATOMS: atom_id res chain seq x y z
N MET A 1 -0.54 -21.15 -28.42
CA MET A 1 0.47 -21.04 -27.34
C MET A 1 0.41 -19.60 -26.84
N SER A 2 -0.44 -19.34 -25.83
CA SER A 2 -0.64 -18.02 -25.26
C SER A 2 0.51 -17.68 -24.32
N GLU A 3 1.08 -16.49 -24.49
CA GLU A 3 2.24 -16.01 -23.73
C GLU A 3 1.96 -15.97 -22.21
N PRO A 4 2.96 -16.30 -21.36
CA PRO A 4 2.79 -16.27 -19.92
C PRO A 4 2.50 -14.85 -19.45
N GLU A 5 1.37 -14.71 -18.75
CA GLU A 5 0.95 -13.54 -18.00
C GLU A 5 2.13 -13.04 -17.14
N LYS A 6 2.64 -11.85 -17.45
CA LYS A 6 3.76 -11.23 -16.72
C LYS A 6 3.35 -11.04 -15.25
N LEU A 7 3.77 -11.95 -14.39
CA LEU A 7 3.71 -11.81 -12.95
C LEU A 7 4.37 -10.48 -12.58
N ARG A 8 3.60 -9.55 -11.98
CA ARG A 8 4.17 -8.33 -11.40
C ARG A 8 5.18 -8.76 -10.33
N LEU A 9 6.39 -8.21 -10.41
CA LEU A 9 7.39 -8.40 -9.37
C LEU A 9 6.91 -7.71 -8.07
N PRO A 10 7.19 -8.27 -6.89
CA PRO A 10 6.84 -7.66 -5.61
C PRO A 10 7.32 -6.20 -5.50
N ALA A 11 6.60 -5.37 -4.76
CA ALA A 11 6.93 -3.96 -4.57
C ALA A 11 8.35 -3.75 -4.01
N GLU A 12 8.84 -4.64 -3.15
CA GLU A 12 10.18 -4.63 -2.58
C GLU A 12 11.27 -4.92 -3.59
N GLU A 13 10.98 -5.69 -4.65
CA GLU A 13 11.91 -5.95 -5.74
C GLU A 13 11.89 -4.79 -6.75
N THR A 14 10.69 -4.33 -7.10
CA THR A 14 10.50 -3.24 -8.07
C THR A 14 11.07 -1.91 -7.55
N TYR A 15 10.94 -1.64 -6.25
CA TYR A 15 11.36 -0.39 -5.61
C TYR A 15 12.51 -0.59 -4.61
N ALA A 16 13.30 -1.67 -4.78
CA ALA A 16 14.40 -2.02 -3.88
C ALA A 16 15.39 -0.85 -3.66
N ALA A 17 15.75 -0.15 -4.74
CA ALA A 17 16.71 0.96 -4.68
C ALA A 17 16.15 2.14 -3.88
N GLU A 18 14.88 2.49 -4.09
CA GLU A 18 14.20 3.58 -3.38
C GLU A 18 14.02 3.24 -1.89
N LEU A 19 13.60 2.01 -1.59
CA LEU A 19 13.48 1.52 -0.21
C LEU A 19 14.82 1.47 0.51
N LYS A 20 15.90 1.07 -0.18
CA LYS A 20 17.24 1.09 0.38
C LYS A 20 17.69 2.52 0.68
N ALA A 21 17.53 3.45 -0.25
CA ALA A 21 17.88 4.86 -0.05
C ALA A 21 17.11 5.47 1.14
N LEU A 22 15.83 5.14 1.28
CA LEU A 22 15.04 5.55 2.44
C LEU A 22 15.58 4.94 3.73
N ARG A 23 15.88 3.64 3.77
CA ARG A 23 16.47 3.00 4.96
C ARG A 23 17.80 3.62 5.37
N ASP A 24 18.67 3.92 4.39
CA ASP A 24 20.00 4.46 4.62
C ASP A 24 19.95 5.94 5.09
N SER A 25 18.93 6.70 4.68
CA SER A 25 18.73 8.11 5.07
C SER A 25 17.80 8.31 6.28
N ASP A 26 17.10 7.27 6.72
CA ASP A 26 16.10 7.33 7.77
C ASP A 26 16.72 7.21 9.17
N SER A 27 16.82 8.36 9.84
CA SER A 27 17.32 8.50 11.22
C SER A 27 16.21 8.66 12.26
N ALA A 28 14.94 8.64 11.85
CA ALA A 28 13.82 8.87 12.75
C ALA A 28 13.46 7.59 13.56
N PRO A 29 12.81 7.74 14.74
CA PRO A 29 12.39 6.60 15.55
C PRO A 29 11.46 5.65 14.78
N LYS A 30 11.72 4.35 14.89
CA LYS A 30 10.94 3.29 14.26
C LYS A 30 10.14 2.52 15.31
N PRO A 31 8.84 2.27 15.10
CA PRO A 31 8.10 1.31 15.90
C PRO A 31 8.74 -0.09 15.83
N LYS A 32 8.47 -0.93 16.82
CA LYS A 32 9.09 -2.26 16.91
C LYS A 32 8.74 -3.09 15.67
N GLY A 33 9.76 -3.65 15.03
CA GLY A 33 9.60 -4.50 13.84
C GLY A 33 9.40 -3.74 12.52
N TRP A 34 9.45 -2.40 12.53
CA TRP A 34 9.32 -1.62 11.30
C TRP A 34 10.65 -1.47 10.57
N ALA A 35 10.63 -1.60 9.24
CA ALA A 35 11.79 -1.37 8.38
C ALA A 35 12.08 0.13 8.18
N LEU A 36 11.03 0.94 8.06
CA LEU A 36 11.08 2.40 7.89
C LEU A 36 10.40 3.11 9.07
N SER A 37 10.80 4.34 9.35
CA SER A 37 10.06 5.23 10.24
C SER A 37 8.73 5.63 9.59
N PRO A 38 7.73 6.08 10.38
CA PRO A 38 6.45 6.55 9.84
C PRO A 38 6.63 7.64 8.77
N GLN A 39 7.60 8.53 8.95
CA GLN A 39 7.89 9.60 8.00
C GLN A 39 8.47 9.04 6.69
N ALA A 40 9.43 8.12 6.78
CA ALA A 40 10.02 7.48 5.61
C ALA A 40 8.99 6.61 4.85
N ALA A 41 8.07 5.94 5.55
CA ALA A 41 6.98 5.20 4.92
C ALA A 41 5.99 6.12 4.16
N VAL A 42 5.68 7.30 4.71
CA VAL A 42 4.88 8.32 4.01
C VAL A 42 5.62 8.82 2.77
N THR A 43 6.92 9.12 2.86
CA THR A 43 7.74 9.55 1.72
C THR A 43 7.81 8.47 0.64
N TYR A 44 7.91 7.20 1.01
CA TYR A 44 7.85 6.08 0.06
C TYR A 44 6.56 6.08 -0.76
N LEU A 45 5.42 6.28 -0.11
CA LEU A 45 4.09 6.22 -0.73
C LEU A 45 3.76 7.47 -1.56
N LEU A 46 4.08 8.65 -1.04
CA LEU A 46 3.69 9.93 -1.65
C LEU A 46 4.77 10.55 -2.55
N GLY A 47 5.95 9.93 -2.58
CA GLY A 47 7.11 10.47 -3.27
C GLY A 47 7.81 11.58 -2.47
N GLY A 48 9.00 11.95 -2.93
CA GLY A 48 9.88 12.91 -2.26
C GLY A 48 11.34 12.62 -2.55
N LYS A 49 12.19 12.75 -1.53
CA LYS A 49 13.62 12.48 -1.64
C LYS A 49 14.14 11.73 -0.42
N ALA A 50 15.13 10.87 -0.66
CA ALA A 50 15.88 10.13 0.36
C ALA A 50 17.37 10.36 0.12
N GLY A 51 17.94 11.35 0.82
CA GLY A 51 19.25 11.90 0.45
C GLY A 51 19.23 12.45 -0.98
N ASP A 52 20.12 11.95 -1.83
CA ASP A 52 20.23 12.32 -3.24
C ASP A 52 19.32 11.51 -4.18
N VAL A 53 18.58 10.53 -3.66
CA VAL A 53 17.69 9.66 -4.45
C VAL A 53 16.28 10.24 -4.49
N GLU A 54 15.73 10.39 -5.69
CA GLU A 54 14.34 10.76 -5.90
C GLU A 54 13.41 9.56 -5.68
N ILE A 55 12.36 9.77 -4.89
CA ILE A 55 11.37 8.75 -4.56
C ILE A 55 10.12 9.03 -5.38
N SER A 56 9.76 8.08 -6.25
CA SER A 56 8.59 8.21 -7.11
C SER A 56 7.30 8.13 -6.29
N PRO A 57 6.22 8.87 -6.60
CA PRO A 57 4.94 8.70 -5.91
C PRO A 57 4.26 7.38 -6.33
N LYS A 58 3.85 6.56 -5.36
CA LYS A 58 3.11 5.30 -5.59
C LYS A 58 1.61 5.50 -5.38
N TYR A 59 1.24 6.52 -4.62
CA TYR A 59 -0.14 6.89 -4.36
C TYR A 59 -0.39 8.33 -4.84
N LEU A 60 -1.27 8.45 -5.84
CA LEU A 60 -1.76 9.72 -6.37
C LEU A 60 -3.17 9.96 -5.84
N GLY A 61 -3.28 10.41 -4.59
CA GLY A 61 -4.55 10.68 -3.94
C GLY A 61 -4.39 11.59 -2.73
N GLU A 62 -5.38 11.60 -1.83
CA GLU A 62 -5.33 12.49 -0.66
C GLU A 62 -4.21 12.08 0.30
N LYS A 63 -3.17 12.93 0.37
CA LYS A 63 -2.00 12.76 1.26
C LYS A 63 -2.38 12.49 2.72
N ARG A 64 -3.40 13.19 3.22
CA ARG A 64 -3.87 13.06 4.61
C ARG A 64 -4.34 11.64 4.94
N LEU A 65 -4.88 10.90 3.96
CA LEU A 65 -5.29 9.51 4.15
C LEU A 65 -4.08 8.61 4.44
N ILE A 66 -3.01 8.77 3.67
CA ILE A 66 -1.78 8.00 3.86
C ILE A 66 -1.12 8.34 5.19
N GLU A 67 -1.02 9.62 5.54
CA GLU A 67 -0.47 10.04 6.83
C GLU A 67 -1.27 9.47 8.00
N THR A 68 -2.61 9.50 7.91
CA THR A 68 -3.51 8.96 8.94
C THR A 68 -3.37 7.44 9.06
N ALA A 69 -3.27 6.73 7.92
CA ALA A 69 -3.08 5.28 7.89
C ALA A 69 -1.75 4.89 8.56
N VAL A 70 -0.64 5.52 8.16
CA VAL A 70 0.69 5.24 8.72
C VAL A 70 0.74 5.60 10.21
N ALA A 71 0.18 6.74 10.62
CA ALA A 71 0.12 7.13 12.04
C ALA A 71 -0.75 6.20 12.88
N THR A 72 -1.76 5.55 12.29
CA THR A 72 -2.60 4.56 12.95
C THR A 72 -1.84 3.26 13.16
N LEU A 73 -1.16 2.78 12.12
CA LEU A 73 -0.33 1.57 12.19
C LEU A 73 0.83 1.73 13.18
N ALA A 74 1.47 2.91 13.20
CA ALA A 74 2.58 3.20 14.12
C ALA A 74 2.18 3.20 15.61
N LYS A 75 0.88 3.20 15.90
CA LYS A 75 0.30 3.14 17.26
C LYS A 75 -0.25 1.74 17.57
N ASP A 76 0.24 0.69 16.90
CA ASP A 76 -0.16 -0.72 17.06
C ASP A 76 -1.67 -0.96 16.85
N ARG A 77 -2.31 -0.18 15.97
CA ARG A 77 -3.73 -0.36 15.61
C ARG A 77 -3.88 -0.94 14.22
N ALA A 78 -4.94 -1.74 14.02
CA ALA A 78 -5.30 -2.28 12.72
C ALA A 78 -5.89 -1.21 11.79
N LEU A 79 -5.74 -1.41 10.48
CA LEU A 79 -6.31 -0.57 9.42
C LEU A 79 -7.29 -1.41 8.59
N LEU A 80 -8.49 -0.88 8.32
CA LEU A 80 -9.45 -1.45 7.37
C LEU A 80 -9.63 -0.47 6.21
N LEU A 81 -9.22 -0.88 5.01
CA LEU A 81 -9.36 -0.09 3.78
C LEU A 81 -10.69 -0.42 3.09
N LEU A 82 -11.69 0.46 3.23
CA LEU A 82 -12.99 0.34 2.56
C LEU A 82 -13.11 1.32 1.39
N GLY A 83 -13.71 0.90 0.28
CA GLY A 83 -13.97 1.79 -0.86
C GLY A 83 -14.42 1.06 -2.12
N VAL A 84 -14.91 1.81 -3.11
CA VAL A 84 -15.42 1.31 -4.40
C VAL A 84 -14.35 0.50 -5.15
N PRO A 85 -14.68 -0.62 -5.83
CA PRO A 85 -13.71 -1.37 -6.64
C PRO A 85 -12.90 -0.46 -7.58
N GLY A 86 -11.60 -0.69 -7.70
CA GLY A 86 -10.70 0.15 -8.52
C GLY A 86 -10.01 1.32 -7.81
N THR A 87 -10.31 1.62 -6.53
CA THR A 87 -9.67 2.75 -5.79
C THR A 87 -8.28 2.44 -5.20
N ALA A 88 -7.46 1.65 -5.90
CA ALA A 88 -6.08 1.32 -5.50
C ALA A 88 -5.88 0.69 -4.10
N LYS A 89 -6.93 0.16 -3.45
CA LYS A 89 -6.85 -0.41 -2.09
C LYS A 89 -5.80 -1.51 -1.94
N SER A 90 -5.76 -2.46 -2.88
CA SER A 90 -4.79 -3.55 -2.87
C SER A 90 -3.37 -3.03 -3.09
N TRP A 91 -3.19 -2.07 -4.00
CA TRP A 91 -1.91 -1.42 -4.28
C TRP A 91 -1.36 -0.66 -3.05
N VAL A 92 -2.21 0.13 -2.38
CA VAL A 92 -1.83 0.84 -1.15
C VAL A 92 -1.47 -0.13 -0.02
N SER A 93 -2.23 -1.23 0.12
CA SER A 93 -1.94 -2.25 1.13
C SER A 93 -0.59 -2.93 0.91
N GLU A 94 -0.25 -3.26 -0.33
CA GLU A 94 1.02 -3.90 -0.70
C GLU A 94 2.21 -2.98 -0.41
N HIS A 95 2.12 -1.71 -0.80
CA HIS A 95 3.16 -0.73 -0.52
C HIS A 95 3.29 -0.38 0.96
N LEU A 96 2.18 -0.38 1.72
CA LEU A 96 2.23 -0.23 3.17
C LEU A 96 2.93 -1.41 3.83
N ALA A 97 2.64 -2.65 3.43
CA ALA A 97 3.32 -3.84 3.96
C ALA A 97 4.82 -3.83 3.64
N ALA A 98 5.21 -3.47 2.41
CA ALA A 98 6.61 -3.31 2.03
C ALA A 98 7.34 -2.23 2.85
N ALA A 99 6.69 -1.09 3.08
CA ALA A 99 7.28 0.03 3.82
C ALA A 99 7.38 -0.26 5.34
N VAL A 100 6.34 -0.85 5.91
CA VAL A 100 6.22 -1.12 7.34
C VAL A 100 7.04 -2.36 7.71
N SER A 101 6.76 -3.50 7.12
CA SER A 101 7.32 -4.79 7.54
C SER A 101 8.57 -5.19 6.75
N GLY A 102 8.87 -4.51 5.65
CA GLY A 102 9.93 -4.92 4.72
C GLY A 102 9.57 -6.14 3.87
N ASP A 103 8.33 -6.62 3.97
CA ASP A 103 7.79 -7.80 3.30
C ASP A 103 6.37 -7.47 2.83
N SER A 104 6.15 -7.41 1.52
CA SER A 104 4.84 -7.08 0.94
C SER A 104 3.86 -8.25 0.93
N THR A 105 4.33 -9.46 1.26
CA THR A 105 3.50 -10.68 1.32
C THR A 105 2.67 -10.76 2.60
N MET A 106 2.98 -9.91 3.59
CA MET A 106 2.28 -9.79 4.87
C MET A 106 0.98 -9.00 4.75
N VAL A 107 0.20 -9.26 3.69
CA VAL A 107 -1.12 -8.67 3.47
C VAL A 107 -2.19 -9.75 3.56
N ILE A 108 -3.06 -9.63 4.55
CA ILE A 108 -4.27 -10.45 4.65
C ILE A 108 -5.35 -9.77 3.82
N GLN A 109 -5.63 -10.33 2.64
CA GLN A 109 -6.76 -9.90 1.82
C GLN A 109 -8.04 -10.53 2.37
N CYS A 110 -8.94 -9.70 2.90
CA CYS A 110 -10.30 -10.14 3.20
C CYS A 110 -11.20 -9.77 2.02
N THR A 111 -11.70 -10.76 1.29
CA THR A 111 -12.81 -10.55 0.37
C THR A 111 -14.09 -10.50 1.20
N ALA A 112 -14.55 -9.30 1.53
CA ALA A 112 -15.95 -9.14 1.88
C ALA A 112 -16.73 -9.22 0.58
N GLY A 113 -17.47 -10.31 0.37
CA GLY A 113 -18.54 -10.34 -0.62
C GLY A 113 -19.58 -9.32 -0.20
N THR A 114 -19.41 -8.05 -0.60
CA THR A 114 -20.57 -7.20 -0.82
C THR A 114 -21.13 -7.66 -2.15
N ASP A 115 -22.14 -8.53 -2.09
CA ASP A 115 -22.99 -8.82 -3.25
C ASP A 115 -23.45 -7.46 -3.80
N ALA A 116 -22.88 -7.09 -4.94
CA ALA A 116 -23.35 -5.96 -5.73
C ALA A 116 -24.47 -6.44 -6.68
N ASP A 117 -25.23 -7.45 -6.28
CA ASP A 117 -26.37 -8.00 -7.03
C ASP A 117 -27.66 -7.28 -6.61
N TYR A 118 -27.74 -5.98 -6.89
CA TYR A 118 -29.02 -5.27 -6.94
C TYR A 118 -29.02 -4.25 -8.10
N TYR A 119 -28.73 -4.72 -9.31
CA TYR A 119 -29.20 -4.09 -10.54
C TYR A 119 -29.52 -5.20 -11.55
N GLY A 120 -30.74 -5.76 -11.49
CA GLY A 120 -31.17 -6.73 -12.51
C GLY A 120 -32.31 -7.70 -12.17
N ALA A 121 -33.21 -7.39 -11.24
CA ALA A 121 -34.41 -8.20 -11.02
C ALA A 121 -35.67 -7.33 -11.08
N MET A 122 -35.98 -6.80 -12.27
CA MET A 122 -37.28 -6.23 -12.58
C MET A 122 -37.64 -6.46 -14.05
N THR A 123 -37.64 -7.73 -14.45
CA THR A 123 -38.42 -8.26 -15.58
C THR A 123 -38.60 -9.75 -15.30
N ASP A 124 -39.84 -10.21 -15.39
CA ASP A 124 -40.32 -11.59 -15.21
C ASP A 124 -40.61 -12.04 -13.76
N LEU A 125 -41.68 -11.50 -13.17
CA LEU A 125 -42.85 -12.29 -12.77
C LEU A 125 -44.02 -11.39 -12.33
N ILE A 126 -45.21 -11.74 -12.85
CA ILE A 126 -46.57 -11.18 -12.67
C ILE A 126 -46.92 -10.01 -13.61
#